data_AF-A0A016ST78-F1
#
_entry.id   AF-A0A016ST78-F1
#
_cell.length_a   1.000
_cell.length_b   1.000
_cell.length_c   1.000
_cell.angle_alpha   90.00
_cell.angle_beta   90.00
_cell.angle_gamma   90.00
#
_symmetry.space_group_name_H-M   'P 1'
#
loop_
_entity.id
_entity.type
_entity.pdbx_description
1 polymer ?
#
loop_
_entity_poly.entity_id
_entity_poly.type
_entity_poly.pdbx_seq_one_letter_code
_entity_poly.pdbx_strand_id
1 'polypeptide(L)'
;MFVSNVGGILKTCEGGIVDKRFLEKFQEEPECRVIVGDLVIKGLNANTTELEKLRRIERIEQGSLVFQQNIGYESMLFLRNLEVISHPDSPEPALQIANNYGMKFIGLPSLKTVKAADEDKAIEIYTYEEMPKSEKRRLRAVANKREVFTLGEKNIGQIRRAREEYSDNAVLGRFIFLE
;
A
#
# COMPACT_ATOMS: atom_id res chain seq x y z
N MET A 1 -26.61 23.89 -24.64
CA MET A 1 -26.62 23.05 -23.43
C MET A 1 -26.10 21.67 -23.84
N PHE A 2 -24.81 21.41 -23.66
CA PHE A 2 -24.23 20.10 -23.98
C PHE A 2 -24.08 19.32 -22.67
N VAL A 3 -24.91 18.29 -22.51
CA VAL A 3 -24.70 17.26 -21.50
C VAL A 3 -23.71 16.28 -22.08
N SER A 4 -22.41 16.53 -21.87
CA SER A 4 -21.39 15.52 -22.12
C SER A 4 -21.22 14.69 -20.84
N ASN A 5 -22.08 13.69 -20.69
CA ASN A 5 -21.87 12.61 -19.73
C ASN A 5 -20.86 11.64 -20.36
N VAL A 6 -19.56 11.88 -20.14
CA VAL A 6 -18.50 10.96 -20.59
C VAL A 6 -17.88 10.32 -19.35
N GLY A 7 -18.63 9.38 -18.75
CA GLY A 7 -18.02 8.34 -17.93
C GLY A 7 -17.24 7.42 -18.86
N GLY A 8 -15.98 7.77 -19.16
CA GLY A 8 -15.09 6.91 -19.95
C GLY A 8 -14.87 5.57 -19.26
N ILE A 9 -14.81 4.49 -20.03
CA ILE A 9 -14.44 3.17 -19.53
C ILE A 9 -13.00 3.24 -19.03
N LEU A 10 -12.80 3.21 -17.72
CA LEU A 10 -11.47 3.15 -17.14
C LEU A 10 -10.81 1.81 -17.52
N LYS A 11 -9.55 1.84 -17.95
CA LYS A 11 -8.81 0.61 -18.23
C LYS A 11 -8.38 -0.07 -16.95
N THR A 12 -8.57 -1.39 -16.94
CA THR A 12 -8.23 -2.29 -15.84
C THR A 12 -6.89 -2.97 -16.08
N CYS A 13 -6.15 -3.21 -15.00
CA CYS A 13 -4.93 -3.99 -14.98
C CYS A 13 -4.95 -4.92 -13.77
N GLU A 14 -4.13 -5.97 -13.83
CA GLU A 14 -4.01 -6.93 -12.75
C GLU A 14 -3.25 -6.33 -11.56
N GLY A 15 -3.71 -6.64 -10.35
CA GLY A 15 -3.01 -6.35 -9.11
C GLY A 15 -1.79 -7.26 -8.91
N GLY A 16 -1.12 -7.08 -7.78
CA GLY A 16 0.00 -7.89 -7.36
C GLY A 16 0.87 -7.18 -6.33
N ILE A 17 2.06 -7.74 -6.12
CA ILE A 17 3.11 -7.12 -5.33
C ILE A 17 3.76 -6.03 -6.16
N VAL A 18 3.84 -4.82 -5.60
CA VAL A 18 4.54 -3.70 -6.22
C VAL A 18 6.03 -3.92 -6.04
N ASP A 19 6.62 -4.59 -7.03
CA ASP A 19 8.07 -4.73 -7.20
C ASP A 19 8.50 -4.07 -8.52
N LYS A 20 9.78 -4.20 -8.87
CA LYS A 20 10.33 -3.65 -10.11
C LYS A 20 9.59 -4.16 -11.36
N ARG A 21 9.25 -5.45 -11.39
CA ARG A 21 8.57 -6.10 -12.52
C ARG A 21 7.14 -5.56 -12.67
N PHE A 22 6.41 -5.41 -11.57
CA PHE A 22 5.09 -4.79 -11.58
C PHE A 22 5.17 -3.36 -12.13
N LEU A 23 6.12 -2.55 -11.67
CA LEU A 23 6.27 -1.15 -12.10
C LEU A 23 6.68 -1.03 -13.59
N GLU A 24 7.48 -1.96 -14.10
CA GLU A 24 7.83 -2.05 -15.52
C GLU A 24 6.60 -2.41 -16.37
N LYS A 25 5.89 -3.49 -16.03
CA LYS A 25 4.63 -3.87 -16.72
C LYS A 25 3.60 -2.76 -16.67
N PHE A 26 3.41 -2.15 -15.50
CA PHE A 26 2.46 -1.06 -15.33
C PHE A 26 2.83 0.14 -16.21
N GLN A 27 4.11 0.46 -16.38
CA GLN A 27 4.57 1.54 -17.26
C GLN A 27 4.17 1.34 -18.73
N GLU A 28 4.08 0.09 -19.18
CA GLU A 28 3.62 -0.27 -20.54
C GLU A 28 2.10 -0.10 -20.72
N GLU A 29 1.36 0.07 -19.62
CA GLU A 29 -0.09 0.27 -19.58
C GLU A 29 -0.44 1.71 -19.09
N PRO A 30 -0.15 2.75 -19.89
CA PRO A 30 -0.31 4.15 -19.47
C PRO A 30 -1.77 4.56 -19.26
N GLU A 31 -2.72 3.84 -19.86
CA GLU A 31 -4.16 4.07 -19.71
C GLU A 31 -4.75 3.39 -18.46
N CYS A 32 -3.98 2.56 -17.77
CA CYS A 32 -4.46 1.88 -16.57
C CYS A 32 -4.90 2.87 -15.49
N ARG A 33 -6.15 2.74 -15.02
CA ARG A 33 -6.70 3.53 -13.92
C ARG A 33 -7.34 2.65 -12.83
N VAL A 34 -7.62 1.38 -13.12
CA VAL A 34 -8.24 0.44 -12.19
C VAL A 34 -7.33 -0.77 -12.00
N ILE A 35 -7.05 -1.13 -10.76
CA ILE A 35 -6.41 -2.39 -10.41
C ILE A 35 -7.50 -3.40 -10.05
N VAL A 36 -7.44 -4.60 -10.62
CA VAL A 36 -8.30 -5.74 -10.25
C VAL A 36 -7.45 -6.73 -9.45
N GLY A 37 -7.87 -7.02 -8.22
CA GLY A 37 -7.06 -7.77 -7.25
C GLY A 37 -6.26 -6.86 -6.31
N ASP A 38 -5.45 -7.46 -5.46
CA ASP A 38 -4.73 -6.75 -4.41
C ASP A 38 -3.60 -5.88 -4.96
N LEU A 39 -3.38 -4.70 -4.37
CA LEU A 39 -2.17 -3.91 -4.57
C LEU A 39 -1.33 -3.99 -3.29
N VAL A 40 -0.24 -4.76 -3.34
CA VAL A 40 0.56 -5.09 -2.16
C VAL A 40 1.91 -4.39 -2.21
N ILE A 41 2.14 -3.46 -1.29
CA ILE A 41 3.39 -2.71 -1.15
C ILE A 41 4.01 -3.09 0.19
N LYS A 42 5.02 -3.97 0.13
CA LYS A 42 5.69 -4.53 1.31
C LYS A 42 7.20 -4.52 1.18
N GLY A 43 7.89 -4.08 2.23
CA GLY A 43 9.37 -4.10 2.28
C GLY A 43 10.02 -3.39 1.09
N LEU A 44 9.35 -2.38 0.55
CA LEU A 44 9.74 -1.77 -0.71
C LEU A 44 11.06 -1.01 -0.58
N ASN A 45 11.97 -1.24 -1.52
CA ASN A 45 13.21 -0.49 -1.70
C ASN A 45 13.23 0.18 -3.09
N ALA A 46 12.15 0.90 -3.42
CA ALA A 46 12.03 1.61 -4.68
C ALA A 46 12.16 3.12 -4.45
N ASN A 47 12.80 3.82 -5.39
CA ASN A 47 12.88 5.27 -5.34
C ASN A 47 11.47 5.88 -5.52
N THR A 48 11.18 6.98 -4.82
CA THR A 48 9.89 7.68 -4.85
C THR A 48 9.47 8.04 -6.29
N THR A 49 10.42 8.35 -7.17
CA THR A 49 10.16 8.65 -8.59
C THR A 49 9.52 7.47 -9.34
N GLU A 50 9.87 6.23 -9.02
CA GLU A 50 9.27 5.05 -9.68
C GLU A 50 7.84 4.83 -9.22
N LEU A 51 7.53 5.14 -7.96
CA LEU A 51 6.19 5.01 -7.41
C LEU A 51 5.23 6.08 -7.91
N GLU A 52 5.71 7.24 -8.32
CA GLU A 52 4.87 8.28 -8.95
C GLU A 52 4.13 7.78 -10.19
N LYS A 53 4.59 6.69 -10.82
CA LYS A 53 3.85 6.02 -11.90
C LYS A 53 2.45 5.60 -11.43
N LEU A 54 2.32 5.14 -10.18
CA LEU A 54 1.07 4.67 -9.56
C LEU A 54 0.05 5.79 -9.32
N ARG A 55 0.44 7.06 -9.47
CA ARG A 55 -0.41 8.23 -9.25
C ARG A 55 -1.72 8.20 -10.03
N ARG A 56 -1.73 7.53 -11.18
CA ARG A 56 -2.90 7.41 -12.06
C ARG A 56 -3.90 6.35 -11.61
N ILE A 57 -3.60 5.53 -10.62
CA ILE A 57 -4.57 4.56 -10.09
C ILE A 57 -5.68 5.33 -9.37
N GLU A 58 -6.91 5.11 -9.83
CA GLU A 58 -8.11 5.73 -9.29
C GLU A 58 -8.94 4.72 -8.49
N ARG A 59 -8.83 3.43 -8.79
CA ARG A 59 -9.65 2.39 -8.15
C ARG A 59 -8.86 1.09 -7.94
N ILE A 60 -9.17 0.41 -6.85
CA ILE A 60 -8.85 -1.00 -6.62
C ILE A 60 -10.18 -1.74 -6.46
N GLU A 61 -10.40 -2.74 -7.32
CA GLU A 61 -11.63 -3.54 -7.38
C GLU A 61 -11.31 -5.01 -7.15
N GLN A 62 -12.21 -5.72 -6.47
CA GLN A 62 -12.02 -7.14 -6.09
C GLN A 62 -10.68 -7.36 -5.39
N GLY A 63 -10.28 -6.41 -4.54
CA GLY A 63 -8.93 -6.38 -4.01
C GLY A 63 -8.71 -5.36 -2.91
N SER A 64 -7.62 -5.56 -2.18
CA SER A 64 -7.19 -4.75 -1.04
C SER A 64 -5.93 -3.94 -1.36
N LEU A 65 -5.81 -2.76 -0.75
CA LEU A 65 -4.54 -2.04 -0.65
C LEU A 65 -3.82 -2.47 0.63
N VAL A 66 -2.66 -3.10 0.48
CA VAL A 66 -1.83 -3.56 1.60
C VAL A 66 -0.50 -2.80 1.61
N PHE A 67 -0.34 -1.85 2.52
CA PHE A 67 0.88 -1.06 2.68
C PHE A 67 1.53 -1.38 4.03
N GLN A 68 2.48 -2.32 4.04
CA GLN A 68 3.02 -2.87 5.29
C GLN A 68 4.54 -3.02 5.29
N GLN A 69 5.16 -2.90 6.46
CA GLN A 69 6.59 -3.18 6.65
C GLN A 69 7.54 -2.35 5.75
N ASN A 70 7.16 -1.12 5.39
CA ASN A 70 8.01 -0.23 4.59
C ASN A 70 8.82 0.72 5.49
N ILE A 71 9.99 1.14 5.02
CA ILE A 71 10.90 2.04 5.73
C ILE A 71 11.19 3.24 4.82
N GLY A 72 11.17 4.46 5.38
CA GLY A 72 11.60 5.66 4.66
C GLY A 72 10.52 6.32 3.79
N TYR A 73 9.26 5.91 3.93
CA TYR A 73 8.14 6.56 3.25
C TYR A 73 7.30 7.36 4.24
N GLU A 74 7.24 8.68 4.04
CA GLU A 74 6.45 9.55 4.92
C GLU A 74 4.93 9.40 4.70
N SER A 75 4.49 8.99 3.50
CA SER A 75 3.08 8.82 3.13
C SER A 75 2.89 8.03 1.83
N MET A 76 1.62 7.72 1.48
CA MET A 76 1.23 7.13 0.18
C MET A 76 0.74 8.16 -0.84
N LEU A 77 1.29 9.38 -0.85
CA LEU A 77 0.88 10.42 -1.81
C LEU A 77 1.10 10.03 -3.29
N PHE A 78 1.96 9.04 -3.56
CA PHE A 78 2.09 8.43 -4.89
C PHE A 78 0.82 7.68 -5.35
N LEU A 79 -0.18 7.49 -4.48
CA LEU A 79 -1.54 7.01 -4.79
C LEU A 79 -2.60 8.11 -4.62
N ARG A 80 -2.23 9.39 -4.74
CA ARG A 80 -3.13 10.52 -4.42
C ARG A 80 -4.46 10.57 -5.19
N ASN A 81 -4.58 9.90 -6.34
CA ASN A 81 -5.82 9.86 -7.11
C ASN A 81 -6.70 8.65 -6.77
N LEU A 82 -6.26 7.75 -5.90
CA LEU A 82 -7.03 6.57 -5.49
C LEU A 82 -8.31 7.02 -4.77
N GLU A 83 -9.46 6.75 -5.39
CA GLU A 83 -10.78 7.17 -4.92
C GLU A 83 -11.56 6.03 -4.25
N VAL A 84 -11.39 4.81 -4.75
CA VAL A 84 -12.17 3.64 -4.33
C VAL A 84 -11.27 2.45 -4.08
N ILE A 85 -11.54 1.75 -2.97
CA ILE A 85 -11.01 0.42 -2.68
C ILE A 85 -12.21 -0.47 -2.37
N SER A 86 -12.33 -1.60 -3.05
CA SER A 86 -13.50 -2.47 -2.94
C SER A 86 -13.10 -3.94 -2.97
N HIS A 87 -13.32 -4.64 -1.86
CA HIS A 87 -13.14 -6.08 -1.71
C HIS A 87 -14.39 -6.72 -1.09
N PRO A 88 -15.55 -6.70 -1.78
CA PRO A 88 -16.83 -7.09 -1.19
C PRO A 88 -16.95 -8.58 -0.86
N ASP A 89 -16.05 -9.41 -1.41
CA ASP A 89 -16.10 -10.87 -1.27
C ASP A 89 -15.04 -11.43 -0.30
N SER A 90 -14.24 -10.57 0.34
CA SER A 90 -13.22 -10.99 1.32
C SER A 90 -13.51 -10.49 2.72
N PRO A 91 -13.34 -11.33 3.75
CA PRO A 91 -13.44 -10.92 5.14
C PRO A 91 -12.24 -10.07 5.59
N GLU A 92 -11.18 -9.98 4.78
CA GLU A 92 -10.03 -9.15 5.10
C GLU A 92 -10.35 -7.65 4.90
N PRO A 93 -9.75 -6.75 5.69
CA PRO A 93 -9.90 -5.32 5.47
C PRO A 93 -9.39 -4.93 4.08
N ALA A 94 -10.16 -4.09 3.39
CA ALA A 94 -9.82 -3.62 2.05
C ALA A 94 -8.65 -2.60 2.08
N LEU A 95 -8.46 -1.88 3.19
CA LEU A 95 -7.26 -1.05 3.39
C LEU A 95 -6.51 -1.52 4.64
N GLN A 96 -5.26 -1.94 4.45
CA GLN A 96 -4.39 -2.43 5.50
C GLN A 96 -3.09 -1.64 5.54
N ILE A 97 -2.82 -0.98 6.66
CA ILE A 97 -1.59 -0.21 6.88
C ILE A 97 -0.97 -0.66 8.19
N ALA A 98 0.25 -1.17 8.16
CA ALA A 98 0.89 -1.62 9.40
C ALA A 98 2.42 -1.64 9.32
N ASN A 99 3.06 -1.35 10.45
CA ASN A 99 4.50 -1.51 10.65
C ASN A 99 5.35 -0.72 9.62
N ASN A 100 4.90 0.48 9.23
CA ASN A 100 5.66 1.35 8.32
C ASN A 100 6.46 2.38 9.16
N TYR A 101 7.79 2.24 9.17
CA TYR A 101 8.67 3.09 9.98
C TYR A 101 9.00 4.40 9.23
N GLY A 102 8.80 5.54 9.90
CA GLY A 102 9.00 6.88 9.32
C GLY A 102 7.76 7.46 8.63
N MET A 103 6.63 6.75 8.63
CA MET A 103 5.36 7.23 8.08
C MET A 103 4.74 8.28 9.01
N LYS A 104 4.43 9.46 8.46
CA LYS A 104 3.90 10.61 9.21
C LYS A 104 2.39 10.79 9.03
N PHE A 105 1.86 10.41 7.87
CA PHE A 105 0.42 10.49 7.54
C PHE A 105 0.06 9.51 6.41
N ILE A 106 -1.23 9.22 6.19
CA ILE A 106 -1.66 8.18 5.23
C ILE A 106 -1.47 8.61 3.77
N GLY A 107 -1.85 9.85 3.44
CA GLY A 107 -1.60 10.40 2.10
C GLY A 107 -2.52 9.91 0.99
N LEU A 108 -3.78 9.58 1.31
CA LEU A 108 -4.82 9.20 0.33
C LEU A 108 -5.94 10.27 0.26
N PRO A 109 -5.66 11.48 -0.26
CA PRO A 109 -6.58 12.61 -0.18
C PRO A 109 -7.86 12.44 -1.00
N SER A 110 -7.80 11.73 -2.13
CA SER A 110 -8.96 11.53 -3.02
C SER A 110 -9.82 10.33 -2.64
N LEU A 111 -9.42 9.56 -1.62
CA LEU A 111 -10.16 8.38 -1.18
C LEU A 111 -11.54 8.79 -0.68
N LYS A 112 -12.58 8.26 -1.33
CA LYS A 112 -13.99 8.53 -1.06
C LYS A 112 -14.70 7.32 -0.46
N THR A 113 -14.25 6.10 -0.77
CA THR A 113 -14.98 4.88 -0.41
C THR A 113 -14.04 3.71 -0.17
N VAL A 114 -14.26 3.00 0.94
CA VAL A 114 -13.65 1.70 1.23
C VAL A 114 -14.75 0.68 1.53
N LYS A 115 -14.86 -0.36 0.69
CA LYS A 115 -15.82 -1.46 0.83
C LYS A 115 -15.07 -2.76 1.09
N ALA A 116 -15.54 -3.53 2.06
CA ALA A 116 -15.05 -4.84 2.43
C ALA A 116 -16.26 -5.69 2.82
N ALA A 117 -16.15 -7.02 2.76
CA ALA A 117 -17.25 -7.91 3.15
C ALA A 117 -17.57 -7.83 4.65
N ASP A 118 -16.53 -7.65 5.47
CA ASP A 118 -16.66 -7.56 6.92
C ASP A 118 -17.52 -6.34 7.34
N GLU A 119 -18.57 -6.61 8.12
CA GLU A 119 -19.55 -5.64 8.59
C GLU A 119 -18.99 -4.68 9.64
N ASP A 120 -17.90 -5.04 10.30
CA ASP A 120 -17.27 -4.30 11.38
C ASP A 120 -15.92 -3.69 10.96
N LYS A 121 -15.24 -4.26 9.96
CA LYS A 121 -13.87 -3.88 9.60
C LYS A 121 -13.60 -3.76 8.09
N ALA A 122 -13.58 -2.52 7.58
CA ALA A 122 -13.11 -2.20 6.23
C ALA A 122 -11.68 -1.62 6.17
N ILE A 123 -11.26 -0.94 7.23
CA ILE A 123 -9.93 -0.32 7.33
C ILE A 123 -9.25 -0.82 8.60
N GLU A 124 -7.98 -1.21 8.49
CA GLU A 124 -7.14 -1.54 9.63
C GLU A 124 -5.79 -0.83 9.53
N ILE A 125 -5.49 0.00 10.53
CA ILE A 125 -4.31 0.87 10.53
C ILE A 125 -3.56 0.77 11.86
N TYR A 126 -2.28 0.42 11.76
CA TYR A 126 -1.30 0.44 12.84
C TYR A 126 -0.24 1.51 12.56
N THR A 127 -0.07 2.46 13.48
CA THR A 127 0.94 3.53 13.39
C THR A 127 1.77 3.61 14.66
N TYR A 128 2.97 4.16 14.57
CA TYR A 128 3.83 4.41 15.74
C TYR A 128 3.54 5.76 16.43
N GLU A 129 2.85 6.65 15.73
CA GLU A 129 2.46 7.96 16.22
C GLU A 129 0.94 8.15 16.07
N GLU A 130 0.39 9.04 16.90
CA GLU A 130 -1.03 9.38 16.88
C GLU A 130 -1.41 10.12 15.60
N MET A 131 -2.30 9.52 14.81
CA MET A 131 -2.80 10.14 13.59
C MET A 131 -3.65 11.39 13.89
N PRO A 132 -3.53 12.48 13.10
CA PRO A 132 -4.36 13.68 13.28
C PRO A 132 -5.86 13.38 13.31
N LYS A 133 -6.59 14.03 14.23
CA LYS A 133 -8.05 13.84 14.39
C LYS A 133 -8.84 14.06 13.09
N SER A 134 -8.40 15.01 12.27
CA SER A 134 -9.01 15.29 10.96
C SER A 134 -8.88 14.11 10.00
N GLU A 135 -7.74 13.44 9.99
CA GLU A 135 -7.48 12.27 9.15
C GLU A 135 -8.24 11.04 9.66
N LYS A 136 -8.24 10.78 10.97
CA LYS A 136 -9.07 9.73 11.57
C LYS A 136 -10.55 9.91 11.22
N ARG A 137 -11.08 11.14 11.35
CA ARG A 137 -12.48 11.46 10.99
C ARG A 137 -12.77 11.22 9.51
N ARG A 138 -11.84 11.59 8.62
CA ARG A 138 -11.99 11.36 7.18
C ARG A 138 -12.01 9.87 6.86
N LEU A 139 -11.06 9.09 7.40
CA LEU A 139 -10.97 7.65 7.18
C LEU A 139 -12.19 6.90 7.75
N ARG A 140 -12.69 7.33 8.91
CA ARG A 140 -13.95 6.87 9.49
C ARG A 140 -15.15 7.08 8.56
N ALA A 141 -15.22 8.23 7.90
CA ALA A 141 -16.32 8.53 6.98
C ALA A 141 -16.28 7.63 5.74
N VAL A 142 -15.10 7.44 5.11
CA VAL A 142 -14.98 6.62 3.89
C VAL A 142 -15.14 5.12 4.16
N ALA A 143 -14.90 4.67 5.39
CA ALA A 143 -15.12 3.29 5.85
C ALA A 143 -16.55 3.01 6.31
N ASN A 144 -17.41 4.04 6.42
CA ASN A 144 -18.70 3.96 7.07
C ASN A 144 -18.62 3.45 8.53
N LYS A 145 -17.70 4.02 9.32
CA LYS A 145 -17.48 3.70 10.75
C LYS A 145 -16.93 2.28 11.05
N ARG A 146 -16.34 1.62 10.05
CA ARG A 146 -15.74 0.28 10.14
C ARG A 146 -14.21 0.33 10.11
N GLU A 147 -13.63 1.26 10.85
CA GLU A 147 -12.19 1.46 10.93
C GLU A 147 -11.63 1.01 12.29
N VAL A 148 -10.47 0.36 12.26
CA VAL A 148 -9.68 0.03 13.45
C VAL A 148 -8.36 0.77 13.38
N PHE A 149 -8.12 1.66 14.35
CA PHE A 149 -6.85 2.34 14.54
C PHE A 149 -6.15 1.78 15.77
N THR A 150 -4.87 1.45 15.65
CA THR A 150 -4.06 0.98 16.77
C THR A 150 -2.72 1.69 16.78
N LEU A 151 -2.30 2.14 17.95
CA LEU A 151 -0.95 2.65 18.18
C LEU A 151 -0.04 1.48 18.54
N GLY A 152 1.05 1.29 17.80
CA GLY A 152 2.01 0.21 17.99
C GLY A 152 2.14 -0.70 16.77
N GLU A 153 2.63 -1.92 17.02
CA GLU A 153 2.94 -2.90 15.98
C GLU A 153 1.82 -3.93 15.81
N LYS A 154 1.56 -4.28 14.56
CA LYS A 154 0.76 -5.47 14.22
C LYS A 154 1.69 -6.69 14.25
N ASN A 155 1.28 -7.75 14.93
CA ASN A 155 1.92 -9.06 14.77
C ASN A 155 1.56 -9.63 13.39
N ILE A 156 2.39 -9.32 12.40
CA ILE A 156 2.29 -9.89 11.06
C ILE A 156 3.10 -11.17 11.11
N GLY A 157 2.43 -12.33 11.09
CA GLY A 157 3.09 -13.63 11.01
C GLY A 157 4.19 -13.56 9.96
N GLN A 158 5.42 -13.83 10.39
CA GLN A 158 6.59 -13.75 9.52
C GLN A 158 6.42 -14.78 8.39
N ILE A 159 5.99 -14.36 7.20
CA ILE A 159 6.55 -15.00 6.00
C ILE A 159 8.02 -14.61 6.07
N ARG A 160 8.83 -15.59 6.50
CA ARG A 160 10.28 -15.53 6.55
C ARG A 160 10.75 -14.75 5.32
N ARG A 161 11.16 -13.49 5.51
CA ARG A 161 12.15 -12.90 4.62
C ARG A 161 13.29 -13.89 4.71
N ALA A 162 13.56 -14.61 3.62
CA ALA A 162 14.88 -15.14 3.41
C ALA A 162 15.80 -13.96 3.70
N ARG A 163 16.45 -14.03 4.86
CA ARG A 163 17.56 -13.20 5.23
C ARG A 163 18.57 -13.58 4.15
N GLU A 164 18.61 -12.83 3.05
CA GLU A 164 19.82 -12.78 2.25
C GLU A 164 20.89 -12.38 3.25
N GLU A 165 21.65 -13.37 3.67
CA GLU A 165 22.87 -13.19 4.44
C GLU A 165 23.68 -12.16 3.66
N TYR A 166 23.78 -10.96 4.24
CA TYR A 166 24.89 -10.09 3.95
C TYR A 166 26.12 -10.88 4.39
N SER A 167 26.71 -11.60 3.46
CA SER A 167 27.94 -12.36 3.64
C SER A 167 28.98 -11.41 4.20
N ASP A 168 29.39 -11.68 5.44
CA ASP A 168 30.66 -11.21 6.00
C ASP A 168 31.78 -11.72 5.08
N ASN A 169 32.14 -10.93 4.07
CA ASN A 169 33.38 -11.09 3.30
C ASN A 169 34.35 -9.96 3.61
N ALA A 170 34.39 -9.52 4.87
CA ALA A 170 35.54 -8.86 5.43
C ALA A 170 36.20 -9.80 6.44
N VAL A 171 37.41 -10.23 6.10
CA VAL A 171 38.38 -10.91 6.97
C VAL A 171 38.28 -12.44 7.08
N LEU A 172 38.42 -13.13 5.95
CA LEU A 172 39.12 -14.42 5.90
C LEU A 172 40.31 -14.33 4.93
N GLY A 173 41.21 -13.40 5.22
CA GLY A 173 42.61 -13.46 4.79
C GLY A 173 43.43 -14.08 5.92
N ARG A 174 43.61 -15.41 5.87
CA ARG A 174 44.60 -16.14 6.69
C ARG A 174 45.99 -15.50 6.52
N PHE A 175 46.70 -15.23 7.61
CA PHE A 175 48.14 -15.50 7.80
C PHE A 175 48.42 -15.55 9.31
N ILE A 176 48.37 -16.75 9.91
CA ILE A 176 49.49 -17.53 10.50
C ILE A 176 50.20 -16.81 11.67
N PHE A 177 50.09 -17.39 12.87
CA PHE A 177 50.93 -17.10 14.04
C PHE A 177 51.75 -18.36 14.40
N LEU A 178 53.03 -18.12 14.75
CA LEU A 178 54.02 -18.97 15.46
C LEU A 178 54.70 -20.07 14.60
N GLU A 179 56.04 -20.21 14.58
CA GLU A 179 57.10 -19.94 15.58
C GLU A 179 58.20 -18.97 15.11
#